data_AF-V5GY14-F1
#
_entry.id   AF-V5GY14-F1
#
_cell.length_a   1.000
_cell.length_b   1.000
_cell.length_c   1.000
_cell.angle_alpha   90.00
_cell.angle_beta   90.00
_cell.angle_gamma   90.00
#
_symmetry.space_group_name_H-M   'P 1'
#
loop_
_entity.id
_entity.type
_entity.pdbx_description
1 polymer ?
#
loop_
_entity_poly.entity_id
_entity_poly.type
_entity_poly.pdbx_seq_one_letter_code
_entity_poly.pdbx_strand_id
1 'polypeptide(L)'
;MESHRCTRSGLVLFVLLVFAGARHTEQDSSDGIDPDCYRNVSSLIANKGYQVEEYEVTTSDGYILAVQRIPEGRSNALRIQGAPKKVVFLLHGLLGSSADWVLNYPPQSLG
;
A
#
# COMPACT_ATOMS: atom_id res chain seq x y z
N MET A 1 66.77 4.51 -12.74
CA MET A 1 66.19 3.46 -13.59
C MET A 1 64.70 3.42 -13.31
N GLU A 2 63.95 4.08 -14.19
CA GLU A 2 62.53 4.32 -14.08
C GLU A 2 61.68 3.09 -14.46
N SER A 3 60.60 2.93 -13.70
CA SER A 3 59.25 2.60 -14.16
C SER A 3 59.09 1.49 -15.21
N HIS A 4 58.91 0.27 -14.71
CA HIS A 4 58.24 -0.80 -15.45
C HIS A 4 56.78 -0.93 -14.99
N ARG A 5 55.90 -0.39 -15.84
CA ARG A 5 54.69 -1.04 -16.39
C ARG A 5 53.60 -1.52 -15.42
N CYS A 6 52.40 -1.31 -15.96
CA CYS A 6 51.31 -2.29 -16.04
C CYS A 6 50.12 -2.00 -15.12
N THR A 7 49.30 -1.02 -15.52
CA THR A 7 47.89 -1.18 -15.95
C THR A 7 47.01 -2.30 -15.34
N ARG A 8 47.30 -2.84 -14.14
CA ARG A 8 46.46 -3.85 -13.47
C ARG A 8 45.41 -3.24 -12.54
N SER A 9 45.56 -1.97 -12.16
CA SER A 9 44.65 -1.31 -11.20
C SER A 9 43.32 -0.88 -11.83
N GLY A 10 43.32 -0.49 -13.12
CA GLY A 10 42.11 -0.02 -13.81
C GLY A 10 41.09 -1.13 -14.12
N LEU A 11 41.57 -2.35 -14.44
CA LEU A 11 40.69 -3.46 -14.81
C LEU A 11 39.93 -4.02 -13.61
N VAL A 12 40.57 -4.09 -12.43
CA VAL A 12 39.95 -4.58 -11.19
C VAL A 12 38.85 -3.62 -10.70
N LEU A 13 39.08 -2.31 -10.81
CA LEU A 13 38.07 -1.31 -10.45
C LEU A 13 36.87 -1.32 -11.41
N PHE A 14 37.11 -1.54 -12.72
CA PHE A 14 36.05 -1.65 -13.70
C PHE A 14 35.17 -2.88 -13.47
N VAL A 15 35.78 -4.01 -13.10
CA VAL A 15 35.06 -5.25 -12.76
C VAL A 15 34.19 -5.07 -11.51
N LEU A 16 34.67 -4.37 -10.48
CA LEU A 16 33.86 -4.04 -9.29
C LEU A 16 32.67 -3.11 -9.60
N LEU A 17 32.84 -2.17 -10.55
CA LEU A 17 31.74 -1.30 -11.00
C LEU A 17 30.68 -2.07 -11.80
N VAL A 18 31.08 -3.09 -12.57
CA VAL A 18 30.15 -3.99 -13.26
C VAL A 18 29.35 -4.83 -12.26
N PHE A 19 29.98 -5.33 -11.19
CA PHE A 19 29.28 -6.10 -10.15
C PHE A 19 28.40 -5.24 -9.22
N ALA A 20 28.75 -3.98 -8.97
CA ALA A 20 27.89 -3.05 -8.23
C ALA A 20 26.71 -2.51 -9.07
N GLY A 21 26.88 -2.42 -10.39
CA GLY A 21 25.86 -1.99 -11.35
C GLY A 21 24.89 -3.10 -11.77
N ALA A 22 25.30 -4.36 -11.73
CA ALA A 22 24.41 -5.51 -11.87
C ALA A 22 23.83 -5.91 -10.51
N ARG A 23 23.09 -5.00 -9.88
CA ARG A 23 21.98 -5.46 -9.03
C ARG A 23 20.99 -6.08 -9.99
N HIS A 24 21.13 -7.39 -10.18
CA HIS A 24 20.05 -8.21 -10.67
C HIS A 24 18.87 -7.87 -9.76
N THR A 25 17.91 -7.09 -10.26
CA THR A 25 16.55 -7.22 -9.77
C THR A 25 16.22 -8.66 -10.08
N GLU A 26 16.45 -9.56 -9.10
CA GLU A 26 15.61 -10.74 -8.98
C GLU A 26 14.19 -10.18 -8.98
N GLN A 27 13.60 -10.21 -10.17
CA GLN A 27 12.17 -10.11 -10.35
C GLN A 27 11.66 -11.30 -9.57
N ASP A 28 11.32 -11.06 -8.30
CA ASP A 28 10.49 -11.95 -7.51
C ASP A 28 9.26 -12.20 -8.36
N SER A 29 9.23 -13.36 -9.00
CA SER A 29 8.07 -13.82 -9.75
C SER A 29 7.03 -14.19 -8.72
N SER A 30 6.42 -13.17 -8.09
CA SER A 30 5.02 -13.30 -7.72
C SER A 30 4.31 -13.67 -9.02
N ASP A 31 3.55 -14.78 -9.03
CA ASP A 31 2.46 -14.95 -9.99
C ASP A 31 1.86 -13.56 -10.25
N GLY A 32 1.67 -13.13 -11.50
CA GLY A 32 1.29 -11.75 -11.88
C GLY A 32 -0.07 -11.26 -11.36
N ILE A 33 -0.55 -11.88 -10.29
CA ILE A 33 -1.72 -11.65 -9.48
C ILE A 33 -1.42 -10.50 -8.51
N ASP A 34 -2.31 -9.52 -8.49
CA ASP A 34 -2.25 -8.42 -7.51
C ASP A 34 -2.36 -8.98 -6.08
N PRO A 35 -1.41 -8.68 -5.17
CA PRO A 35 -1.47 -9.12 -3.78
C PRO A 35 -2.74 -8.66 -3.04
N ASP A 36 -3.45 -7.63 -3.52
CA ASP A 36 -4.71 -7.17 -2.97
C ASP A 36 -5.88 -8.14 -3.24
N CYS A 37 -5.79 -9.02 -4.25
CA CYS A 37 -6.94 -9.84 -4.67
C CYS A 37 -7.43 -10.87 -3.63
N TYR A 38 -6.57 -11.25 -2.68
CA TYR A 38 -6.90 -12.19 -1.60
C TYR A 38 -7.13 -11.50 -0.24
N ARG A 39 -7.12 -10.17 -0.20
CA ARG A 39 -7.27 -9.42 1.04
C ARG A 39 -8.73 -9.14 1.34
N ASN A 40 -9.09 -9.24 2.62
CA ASN A 40 -10.35 -8.65 3.09
C ASN A 40 -10.26 -7.12 3.14
N VAL A 41 -11.41 -6.45 3.25
CA VAL A 41 -11.51 -4.98 3.19
C VAL A 41 -10.67 -4.31 4.28
N SER A 42 -10.73 -4.81 5.51
CA SER A 42 -9.93 -4.28 6.62
C SER A 42 -8.42 -4.35 6.34
N SER A 43 -7.97 -5.45 5.73
CA SER A 43 -6.57 -5.65 5.33
C SER A 43 -6.17 -4.74 4.15
N LEU A 44 -7.07 -4.50 3.19
CA LEU A 44 -6.84 -3.55 2.10
C LEU A 44 -6.63 -2.14 2.65
N ILE A 45 -7.49 -1.69 3.56
CA ILE A 45 -7.42 -0.37 4.20
C ILE A 45 -6.11 -0.22 4.97
N ALA A 46 -5.80 -1.20 5.83
CA ALA A 46 -4.59 -1.20 6.65
C ALA A 46 -3.31 -1.20 5.79
N ASN A 47 -3.26 -2.01 4.74
CA ASN A 47 -2.10 -2.06 3.84
C ASN A 47 -1.88 -0.72 3.11
N LYS A 48 -2.93 0.04 2.85
CA LYS A 48 -2.84 1.38 2.24
C LYS A 48 -2.45 2.47 3.25
N GLY A 49 -2.20 2.09 4.51
CA GLY A 49 -1.68 2.96 5.57
C GLY A 49 -2.75 3.74 6.35
N TYR A 50 -4.02 3.35 6.25
CA TYR A 50 -5.10 3.94 7.04
C TYR A 50 -5.36 3.11 8.29
N GLN A 51 -5.84 3.77 9.35
CA GLN A 51 -6.46 3.05 10.46
C GLN A 51 -7.82 2.52 10.03
N VAL A 52 -8.19 1.36 10.57
CA VAL A 52 -9.48 0.71 10.32
C VAL A 52 -10.09 0.24 11.63
N GLU A 53 -11.38 0.49 11.77
CA GLU A 53 -12.25 -0.06 12.81
C GLU A 53 -13.29 -0.93 12.09
N GLU A 54 -13.72 -2.02 12.72
CA GLU A 54 -14.74 -2.92 12.18
C GLU A 54 -15.85 -3.10 13.22
N TYR A 55 -17.09 -2.99 12.75
CA TYR A 55 -18.29 -3.08 13.57
C TYR A 55 -19.25 -4.11 13.01
N GLU A 56 -19.87 -4.87 13.89
CA GLU A 56 -21.01 -5.72 13.57
C GLU A 56 -22.31 -5.00 13.94
N VAL A 57 -23.15 -4.73 12.96
CA VAL A 57 -24.45 -4.06 13.14
C VAL A 57 -25.55 -5.08 12.93
N THR A 58 -26.35 -5.33 13.97
CA THR A 58 -27.52 -6.20 13.85
C THR A 58 -28.74 -5.39 13.44
N THR A 59 -29.35 -5.75 12.32
CA THR A 59 -30.60 -5.17 11.81
C THR A 59 -31.81 -5.67 12.61
N SER A 60 -32.95 -4.98 12.51
CA SER A 60 -34.16 -5.36 13.24
C SER A 60 -34.72 -6.74 12.86
N ASP A 61 -34.44 -7.19 11.63
CA ASP A 61 -34.81 -8.50 11.10
C ASP A 61 -33.72 -9.56 11.26
N GLY A 62 -32.63 -9.24 11.97
CA GLY A 62 -31.65 -10.22 12.46
C GLY A 62 -30.43 -10.44 11.59
N TYR A 63 -30.24 -9.70 10.49
CA TYR A 63 -29.00 -9.73 9.73
C TYR A 63 -27.87 -9.03 10.47
N ILE A 64 -26.69 -9.64 10.50
CA ILE A 64 -25.44 -9.07 11.03
C ILE A 64 -24.65 -8.50 9.86
N LEU A 65 -24.45 -7.19 9.86
CA LEU A 65 -23.73 -6.45 8.83
C LEU A 65 -22.34 -6.08 9.33
N ALA A 66 -21.29 -6.46 8.60
CA ALA A 66 -19.94 -5.98 8.85
C ALA A 66 -19.77 -4.58 8.22
N VAL A 67 -19.36 -3.61 9.05
CA VAL A 67 -19.15 -2.21 8.65
C VAL A 67 -17.73 -1.80 8.98
N GLN A 68 -16.96 -1.40 7.97
CA GLN A 68 -15.61 -0.87 8.15
C GLN A 68 -15.64 0.66 8.24
N ARG A 69 -14.86 1.22 9.18
CA ARG A 69 -14.72 2.66 9.38
C ARG A 69 -13.25 3.07 9.31
N ILE A 70 -12.98 4.11 8.54
CA ILE A 70 -11.68 4.79 8.53
C ILE A 70 -11.84 6.03 9.43
N PRO A 71 -11.35 6.01 10.68
CA PRO A 71 -11.53 7.11 11.62
C PRO A 71 -10.75 8.36 11.20
N GLU A 72 -9.67 8.17 10.45
CA GLU A 72 -8.77 9.25 10.05
C GLU A 72 -8.03 9.00 8.74
N GLY A 73 -7.80 10.10 8.01
CA GLY A 73 -6.94 10.09 6.84
C GLY A 73 -5.46 10.00 7.22
N ARG A 74 -4.63 9.60 6.26
CA ARG A 74 -3.18 9.39 6.46
C ARG A 74 -2.40 10.64 6.88
N SER A 75 -2.88 11.82 6.49
CA SER A 75 -2.24 13.09 6.80
C SER A 75 -2.99 13.85 7.89
N ASN A 76 -2.27 14.27 8.91
CA ASN A 76 -2.78 15.12 9.99
C ASN A 76 -2.96 16.60 9.58
N ALA A 77 -2.71 16.95 8.32
CA ALA A 77 -2.64 18.35 7.88
C ALA A 77 -3.93 19.16 8.09
N LEU A 78 -5.10 18.52 8.15
CA LEU A 78 -6.39 19.19 8.34
C LEU A 78 -6.96 19.02 9.75
N ARG A 79 -6.18 18.50 10.70
CA ARG A 79 -6.68 18.18 12.05
C ARG A 79 -6.80 19.46 12.88
N ILE A 80 -8.03 19.98 12.99
CA ILE A 80 -8.37 20.96 14.03
C ILE A 80 -8.52 20.19 15.35
N GLN A 81 -7.64 20.46 16.31
CA GLN A 81 -7.69 19.81 17.62
C GLN A 81 -9.03 20.11 18.31
N GLY A 82 -9.73 19.05 18.74
CA GLY A 82 -10.98 19.15 19.50
C GLY A 82 -12.26 19.29 18.68
N ALA A 83 -12.20 19.41 17.35
CA ALA A 83 -13.40 19.47 16.51
C ALA A 83 -13.86 18.06 16.08
N PRO A 84 -15.17 17.73 16.17
CA PRO A 84 -15.68 16.46 15.66
C PRO A 84 -15.53 16.38 14.14
N LYS A 85 -15.09 15.22 13.63
CA LYS A 85 -14.97 14.95 12.20
C LYS A 85 -16.37 14.79 11.60
N LYS A 86 -16.60 15.36 10.40
CA LYS A 86 -17.81 15.08 9.63
C LYS A 86 -17.80 13.61 9.20
N VAL A 87 -18.92 12.92 9.40
CA VAL A 87 -19.08 11.52 9.02
C VAL A 87 -19.61 11.44 7.60
N VAL A 88 -19.03 10.55 6.80
CA VAL A 88 -19.50 10.18 5.46
C VAL A 88 -19.78 8.69 5.47
N PHE A 89 -20.95 8.30 4.95
CA PHE A 89 -21.34 6.90 4.80
C PHE A 89 -21.35 6.55 3.31
N LEU A 90 -20.64 5.48 2.94
CA LEU A 90 -20.51 5.02 1.57
C LEU A 90 -21.15 3.64 1.44
N LEU A 91 -22.21 3.57 0.64
CA LEU A 91 -22.94 2.33 0.37
C LEU A 91 -22.57 1.83 -1.04
N HIS A 92 -22.19 0.56 -1.14
CA HIS A 92 -21.88 -0.05 -2.44
C HIS A 92 -23.13 -0.25 -3.31
N GLY A 93 -22.91 -0.53 -4.59
CA GLY A 93 -23.98 -0.82 -5.55
C GLY A 93 -24.47 -2.27 -5.53
N LEU A 94 -25.29 -2.62 -6.52
CA LEU A 94 -25.75 -3.98 -6.76
C LEU A 94 -24.55 -4.89 -7.05
N LEU A 95 -24.48 -6.05 -6.36
CA LEU A 95 -23.36 -7.02 -6.45
C LEU A 95 -21.99 -6.46 -6.05
N GLY A 96 -21.95 -5.33 -5.34
CA GLY A 96 -20.73 -4.72 -4.79
C GLY A 96 -20.48 -5.09 -3.33
N SER A 97 -19.43 -4.50 -2.76
CA SER A 97 -19.12 -4.58 -1.32
C SER A 97 -18.41 -3.31 -0.86
N SER A 98 -18.12 -3.17 0.43
CA SER A 98 -17.34 -2.04 0.94
C SER A 98 -15.95 -1.91 0.32
N ALA A 99 -15.43 -2.97 -0.33
CA ALA A 99 -14.18 -2.94 -1.08
C ALA A 99 -14.19 -1.89 -2.20
N ASP A 100 -15.33 -1.63 -2.84
CA ASP A 100 -15.45 -0.75 -4.01
C ASP A 100 -14.87 0.65 -3.78
N TRP A 101 -14.89 1.12 -2.52
CA TRP A 101 -14.40 2.43 -2.12
C TRP A 101 -12.90 2.47 -1.78
N VAL A 102 -12.25 1.31 -1.72
CA VAL A 102 -10.87 1.17 -1.23
C VAL A 102 -9.97 0.29 -2.11
N LEU A 103 -10.46 -0.22 -3.26
CA LEU A 103 -9.67 -1.06 -4.16
C LEU A 103 -8.47 -0.32 -4.79
N ASN A 104 -8.66 0.93 -5.21
CA ASN A 104 -7.62 1.71 -5.89
C ASN A 104 -6.49 2.16 -4.94
N TYR A 105 -5.38 2.64 -5.51
CA TYR A 105 -4.34 3.26 -4.69
C TYR A 105 -4.81 4.61 -4.15
N PRO A 106 -4.25 5.08 -3.02
CA PRO A 106 -4.71 6.30 -2.40
C PRO A 106 -4.66 7.56 -3.29
N PRO A 107 -3.64 7.79 -4.16
CA PRO A 107 -3.62 8.93 -5.07
C PRO A 107 -4.72 8.91 -6.14
N GLN A 108 -5.42 7.78 -6.31
CA GLN A 108 -6.48 7.55 -7.29
C GLN A 108 -7.87 7.53 -6.62
N SER A 109 -7.94 7.95 -5.35
CA SER A 109 -9.12 7.82 -4.49
C SER A 109 -9.43 9.15 -3.78
N LEU A 110 -10.46 9.17 -2.93
CA LEU A 110 -11.02 10.38 -2.31
C LEU A 110 -10.16 11.03 -1.19
N GLY A 111 -8.88 10.66 -0.99
CA GLY A 111 -8.04 11.32 0.03
C GLY A 111 -6.62 10.82 0.24
#